data_AF-A0AAD2Q3Y1-F1
#
_entry.id   AF-A0AAD2Q3Y1-F1
#
_cell.length_a   1.000
_cell.length_b   1.000
_cell.length_c   1.000
_cell.angle_alpha   90.00
_cell.angle_beta   90.00
_cell.angle_gamma   90.00
#
_symmetry.space_group_name_H-M   'P 1'
#
loop_
_entity.id
_entity.type
_entity.pdbx_description
1 polymer ?
#
loop_
_entity_poly.entity_id
_entity_poly.type
_entity_poly.pdbx_seq_one_letter_code
_entity_poly.pdbx_strand_id
1 'polypeptide(L)'
;MRIITWNIALDRMASAPFQSITHALLLLMHGTEMKSSRSALPKATALPPSYHSFFSFPTHKTGYSGVGVYTRPTPLSADDRLSSTRDVDPTSAPLDVDAQVLDSEGRTLILDFGLFVLVNVYCPSDSASQADPERDAERFRFKMAFHQLLKERVRQLVHLQGREVVVVGDLNACADVIDHAEGALIEARGEGGFWEYEPRKWLRDWLVDSSLAVGGGCLVDVVRKFWPERKAMYTCWNTKMSARASNYGSRIDYILVTPGLLPWIKAADIQPDVKGSDHCPVYIDLHDQITLESGVFVKLADVLGNPEPGAEPPRLAAKFWEEHRQRGVDTFFGKAGAKQVVALKKDSPVAEMKAPSASPPEDTPKRERDILQSSSSSSSCLPIAAKSPSPASTAKRKQNGPTPSSSNSKRPKNGQPTLASFFGSKSASASQSSVTHSSESTIDSDYQLALALSAAESEPSSSPPNPHTARAWTTILAPLEPPRCSVHDEPAKVMTVNKPGPNRGKTFFVCSRPVGPGYDRGRAERLREEVDPRWKCDFFRWAADVRAEMVRKEKDK
;
A
#
# COMPACT_ATOMS: atom_id res chain seq x y z
N MET A 1 -10.28 -23.93 -1.00
CA MET A 1 -9.12 -22.98 -0.88
C MET A 1 -9.60 -21.52 -0.80
N ARG A 2 -8.87 -20.56 -0.24
CA ARG A 2 -9.23 -19.11 -0.23
C ARG A 2 -8.13 -18.20 -0.77
N ILE A 3 -8.46 -17.17 -1.53
CA ILE A 3 -7.55 -16.06 -1.93
C ILE A 3 -8.01 -14.78 -1.20
N ILE A 4 -7.09 -14.03 -0.59
CA ILE A 4 -7.39 -12.78 0.13
C ILE A 4 -6.46 -11.66 -0.33
N THR A 5 -7.04 -10.51 -0.66
CA THR A 5 -6.28 -9.26 -0.87
C THR A 5 -6.53 -8.25 0.23
N TRP A 6 -5.49 -7.56 0.68
CA TRP A 6 -5.61 -6.56 1.73
C TRP A 6 -4.48 -5.51 1.69
N ASN A 7 -4.83 -4.26 1.39
CA ASN A 7 -3.91 -3.13 1.58
C ASN A 7 -3.68 -2.88 3.09
N ILE A 8 -2.44 -3.05 3.56
CA ILE A 8 -2.05 -2.85 4.96
C ILE A 8 -0.74 -2.08 5.12
N ALA A 9 -0.72 -1.15 6.08
CA ALA A 9 0.51 -0.54 6.57
C ALA A 9 1.30 -1.52 7.47
N LEU A 10 2.54 -1.83 7.08
CA LEU A 10 3.34 -2.94 7.63
C LEU A 10 3.72 -2.80 9.10
N ASP A 11 3.83 -1.58 9.61
CA ASP A 11 4.18 -1.30 11.02
C ASP A 11 3.22 -1.98 12.01
N ARG A 12 2.04 -2.41 11.55
CA ARG A 12 1.00 -3.05 12.35
C ARG A 12 0.95 -4.58 12.22
N MET A 13 1.75 -5.18 11.34
CA MET A 13 1.77 -6.64 11.12
C MET A 13 2.27 -7.44 12.32
N ALA A 14 3.10 -6.86 13.19
CA ALA A 14 3.53 -7.52 14.43
C ALA A 14 2.36 -7.85 15.39
N SER A 15 1.17 -7.27 15.14
CA SER A 15 -0.05 -7.45 15.93
C SER A 15 -1.23 -8.05 15.17
N ALA A 16 -1.09 -8.26 13.85
CA ALA A 16 -2.14 -8.90 13.06
C ALA A 16 -2.10 -10.41 13.31
N PRO A 17 -3.23 -11.08 13.59
CA PRO A 17 -3.22 -12.50 13.84
C PRO A 17 -3.01 -13.23 12.51
N PHE A 18 -1.76 -13.52 12.16
CA PHE A 18 -1.42 -14.61 11.23
C PHE A 18 -2.18 -15.91 11.60
N GLN A 19 -2.56 -16.05 12.88
CA GLN A 19 -3.40 -17.12 13.43
C GLN A 19 -4.87 -17.13 12.96
N SER A 20 -5.43 -16.01 12.47
CA SER A 20 -6.81 -15.93 11.96
C SER A 20 -6.91 -16.22 10.46
N ILE A 21 -5.78 -16.20 9.74
CA ILE A 21 -5.72 -16.28 8.26
C ILE A 21 -5.17 -17.66 7.84
N THR A 22 -5.46 -18.70 8.65
CA THR A 22 -4.92 -20.06 8.49
C THR A 22 -5.41 -20.80 7.26
N HIS A 23 -6.38 -20.28 6.51
CA HIS A 23 -6.92 -20.92 5.30
C HIS A 23 -6.69 -20.14 4.00
N ALA A 24 -6.09 -18.95 4.07
CA ALA A 24 -5.78 -18.19 2.87
C ALA A 24 -4.53 -18.76 2.19
N LEU A 25 -4.64 -19.00 0.89
CA LEU A 25 -3.55 -19.33 0.00
C LEU A 25 -2.73 -18.11 -0.39
N LEU A 26 -3.25 -16.92 -0.12
CA LEU A 26 -2.72 -15.70 -0.67
C LEU A 26 -3.10 -14.58 0.29
N LEU A 27 -2.11 -14.04 0.99
CA LEU A 27 -2.22 -12.75 1.66
C LEU A 27 -1.44 -11.76 0.79
N LEU A 28 -2.20 -10.90 0.13
CA LEU A 28 -1.65 -9.88 -0.74
C LEU A 28 -1.60 -8.60 0.06
N MET A 29 -0.39 -8.11 0.20
CA MET A 29 -0.11 -6.92 0.96
C MET A 29 0.20 -5.81 -0.02
N HIS A 30 -0.55 -4.73 0.08
CA HIS A 30 -0.33 -3.48 -0.65
C HIS A 30 -0.24 -2.37 0.36
N GLY A 31 0.43 -1.28 0.02
CA GLY A 31 0.31 -0.07 0.80
C GLY A 31 1.55 0.80 0.72
N THR A 32 1.30 2.09 0.86
CA THR A 32 2.24 3.18 1.10
C THR A 32 3.30 2.93 2.18
N GLU A 33 3.26 1.82 2.90
CA GLU A 33 4.12 1.54 4.04
C GLU A 33 4.46 0.04 4.16
N MET A 34 5.04 -0.60 3.15
CA MET A 34 6.23 -1.43 3.45
C MET A 34 7.32 -0.47 3.96
N LYS A 35 7.08 0.15 5.13
CA LYS A 35 7.97 1.11 5.80
C LYS A 35 9.32 0.49 6.12
N SER A 36 9.35 -0.84 6.11
CA SER A 36 10.54 -1.64 6.16
C SER A 36 11.12 -1.80 4.76
N SER A 37 12.32 -1.26 4.56
CA SER A 37 13.21 -1.78 3.52
C SER A 37 13.35 -3.31 3.68
N ARG A 38 13.76 -4.01 2.62
CA ARG A 38 14.10 -5.44 2.69
C ARG A 38 14.96 -5.80 3.92
N SER A 39 15.93 -4.95 4.25
CA SER A 39 16.81 -5.11 5.41
C SER A 39 16.13 -4.93 6.78
N ALA A 40 15.02 -4.20 6.83
CA ALA A 40 14.26 -3.95 8.07
C ALA A 40 13.13 -4.96 8.30
N LEU A 41 12.81 -5.82 7.31
CA LEU A 41 11.74 -6.80 7.43
C LEU A 41 12.15 -7.92 8.40
N PRO A 42 11.41 -8.16 9.50
CA PRO A 42 11.73 -9.23 10.43
C PRO A 42 11.71 -10.60 9.75
N LYS A 43 12.66 -11.47 10.09
CA LYS A 43 12.75 -12.83 9.50
C LYS A 43 11.45 -13.63 9.64
N ALA A 44 10.74 -13.50 10.77
CA ALA A 44 9.47 -14.20 10.99
C ALA A 44 8.35 -13.70 10.06
N THR A 45 8.41 -12.44 9.64
CA THR A 45 7.51 -11.85 8.66
C THR A 45 7.93 -12.22 7.24
N ALA A 46 9.23 -12.18 6.94
CA ALA A 46 9.74 -12.56 5.63
C ALA A 46 9.58 -14.06 5.37
N LEU A 47 9.72 -14.91 6.39
CA LEU A 47 9.70 -16.37 6.31
C LEU A 47 8.73 -16.98 7.34
N PRO A 48 7.42 -16.75 7.20
CA PRO A 48 6.46 -17.37 8.09
C PRO A 48 6.44 -18.89 7.88
N PRO A 49 6.23 -19.68 8.95
CA PRO A 49 6.15 -21.14 8.82
C PRO A 49 5.07 -21.56 7.81
N SER A 50 5.38 -22.57 6.99
CA SER A 50 4.45 -23.20 6.03
C SER A 50 4.01 -22.34 4.85
N TYR A 51 4.63 -21.17 4.61
CA TYR A 51 4.37 -20.35 3.43
C TYR A 51 5.67 -20.04 2.67
N HIS A 52 5.58 -19.99 1.36
CA HIS A 52 6.50 -19.25 0.50
C HIS A 52 6.06 -17.79 0.45
N SER A 53 7.04 -16.90 0.39
CA SER A 53 6.81 -15.46 0.40
C SER A 53 7.59 -14.78 -0.71
N PHE A 54 6.95 -13.80 -1.34
CA PHE A 54 7.51 -13.01 -2.43
C PHE A 54 7.24 -11.54 -2.13
N PHE A 55 8.22 -10.68 -2.40
CA PHE A 55 8.11 -9.25 -2.12
C PHE A 55 8.70 -8.45 -3.27
N SER A 56 8.04 -7.35 -3.60
CA SER A 56 8.54 -6.31 -4.49
C SER A 56 8.70 -5.03 -3.66
N PHE A 57 9.86 -4.39 -3.78
CA PHE A 57 10.22 -3.22 -2.99
C PHE A 57 10.54 -2.04 -3.91
N PRO A 58 10.26 -0.80 -3.47
CA PRO A 58 10.72 0.40 -4.17
C PRO A 58 12.26 0.40 -4.29
N THR A 59 12.79 0.81 -5.44
CA THR A 59 14.25 0.87 -5.66
C THR A 59 14.88 2.15 -5.12
N HIS A 60 14.14 3.26 -5.09
CA HIS A 60 14.69 4.60 -4.80
C HIS A 60 14.17 5.25 -3.52
N LYS A 61 13.03 4.80 -2.98
CA LYS A 61 12.38 5.42 -1.82
C LYS A 61 12.11 4.38 -0.75
N THR A 62 12.96 4.34 0.28
CA THR A 62 12.75 3.43 1.41
C THR A 62 11.48 3.80 2.16
N GLY A 63 10.73 2.78 2.56
CA GLY A 63 9.54 2.94 3.38
C GLY A 63 8.33 3.53 2.65
N TYR A 64 8.26 3.32 1.34
CA TYR A 64 7.21 3.83 0.45
C TYR A 64 6.75 2.71 -0.48
N SER A 65 5.44 2.51 -0.64
CA SER A 65 4.91 1.44 -1.49
C SER A 65 5.46 0.06 -1.07
N GLY A 66 5.39 -0.91 -1.97
CA GLY A 66 5.83 -2.29 -1.78
C GLY A 66 4.65 -3.24 -1.76
N VAL A 67 4.86 -4.44 -2.31
CA VAL A 67 3.86 -5.50 -2.30
C VAL A 67 4.43 -6.82 -1.82
N GLY A 68 3.60 -7.61 -1.15
CA GLY A 68 3.96 -8.93 -0.63
C GLY A 68 2.92 -9.98 -0.96
N VAL A 69 3.37 -11.21 -1.18
CA VAL A 69 2.53 -12.38 -1.41
C VAL A 69 3.00 -13.51 -0.50
N TYR A 70 2.08 -14.11 0.27
CA TYR A 70 2.32 -15.36 1.00
C TYR A 70 1.48 -16.48 0.40
N THR A 71 2.11 -17.59 0.01
CA THR A 71 1.45 -18.73 -0.64
C THR A 71 1.90 -20.07 -0.09
N ARG A 72 0.99 -21.06 -0.08
CA ARG A 72 1.33 -22.44 0.26
C ARG A 72 1.74 -23.26 -0.96
N PRO A 73 0.98 -23.28 -2.07
CA PRO A 73 1.45 -23.84 -3.32
C PRO A 73 2.69 -23.11 -3.77
N THR A 74 3.64 -23.89 -4.27
CA THR A 74 4.84 -23.39 -4.91
C THR A 74 4.47 -22.90 -6.30
N PRO A 75 4.59 -21.59 -6.61
CA PRO A 75 4.35 -21.11 -7.96
C PRO A 75 5.41 -21.66 -8.92
N LEU A 76 5.03 -21.87 -10.18
CA LEU A 76 5.91 -22.32 -11.27
C LEU A 76 6.94 -21.24 -11.64
N SER A 77 6.53 -19.97 -11.61
CA SER A 77 7.39 -18.82 -11.85
C SER A 77 6.93 -17.61 -11.04
N ALA A 78 7.83 -16.66 -10.83
CA ALA A 78 7.54 -15.41 -10.14
C ALA A 78 8.33 -14.26 -10.76
N ASP A 79 7.70 -13.10 -10.88
CA ASP A 79 8.23 -11.85 -11.43
C ASP A 79 7.72 -10.67 -10.58
N ASP A 80 8.47 -9.58 -10.54
CA ASP A 80 8.12 -8.35 -9.83
C ASP A 80 7.93 -7.13 -10.75
N ARG A 81 7.94 -7.35 -12.07
CA ARG A 81 7.89 -6.30 -13.09
C ARG A 81 6.75 -6.52 -14.08
N LEU A 82 5.98 -5.46 -14.35
CA LEU A 82 5.01 -5.48 -15.45
C LEU A 82 5.71 -5.45 -16.81
N SER A 83 6.90 -4.83 -16.90
CA SER A 83 7.63 -4.61 -18.15
C SER A 83 8.49 -5.80 -18.60
N SER A 84 8.51 -6.92 -17.88
CA SER A 84 9.49 -8.01 -18.08
C SER A 84 9.30 -8.82 -19.37
N THR A 85 8.26 -8.55 -20.14
CA THR A 85 7.95 -9.23 -21.40
C THR A 85 8.79 -8.70 -22.56
N ARG A 86 9.39 -9.62 -23.31
CA ARG A 86 10.26 -9.33 -24.47
C ARG A 86 9.54 -8.63 -25.63
N ASP A 87 8.20 -8.64 -25.61
CA ASP A 87 7.35 -8.14 -26.69
C ASP A 87 6.74 -6.75 -26.39
N VAL A 88 7.06 -6.14 -25.25
CA VAL A 88 6.75 -4.71 -25.05
C VAL A 88 7.78 -3.93 -25.84
N ASP A 89 7.36 -3.37 -26.97
CA ASP A 89 8.18 -2.40 -27.70
C ASP A 89 8.57 -1.29 -26.73
N PRO A 90 9.86 -1.09 -26.42
CA PRO A 90 10.33 -0.04 -25.51
C PRO A 90 9.90 1.37 -25.93
N THR A 91 9.54 1.55 -27.21
CA THR A 91 9.07 2.81 -27.79
C THR A 91 7.55 2.97 -27.75
N SER A 92 6.80 1.91 -27.43
CA SER A 92 5.34 1.94 -27.21
C SER A 92 4.95 2.36 -25.78
N ALA A 93 5.83 3.14 -25.12
CA ALA A 93 5.69 3.51 -23.72
C ALA A 93 4.29 4.11 -23.45
N PRO A 94 3.52 3.55 -22.49
CA PRO A 94 2.26 4.13 -22.12
C PRO A 94 2.47 5.55 -21.60
N LEU A 95 1.94 6.54 -22.33
CA LEU A 95 1.98 7.98 -22.00
C LEU A 95 3.38 8.55 -21.76
N ASP A 96 4.39 8.21 -22.57
CA ASP A 96 5.78 8.71 -22.50
C ASP A 96 6.49 8.51 -21.14
N VAL A 97 6.02 7.57 -20.31
CA VAL A 97 6.72 7.18 -19.07
C VAL A 97 7.47 5.88 -19.32
N ASP A 98 8.77 5.87 -19.05
CA ASP A 98 9.60 4.66 -19.17
C ASP A 98 9.04 3.54 -18.27
N ALA A 99 8.83 2.35 -18.85
CA ALA A 99 8.32 1.19 -18.13
C ALA A 99 9.19 0.80 -16.93
N GLN A 100 10.52 1.03 -17.01
CA GLN A 100 11.42 0.79 -15.88
C GLN A 100 11.13 1.73 -14.70
N VAL A 101 10.71 2.97 -14.97
CA VAL A 101 10.30 3.94 -13.95
C VAL A 101 8.98 3.50 -13.30
N LEU A 102 8.04 2.99 -14.09
CA LEU A 102 6.77 2.45 -13.57
C LEU A 102 6.99 1.27 -12.61
N ASP A 103 7.91 0.36 -12.94
CA ASP A 103 8.25 -0.79 -12.10
C ASP A 103 9.12 -0.43 -10.87
N SER A 104 9.73 0.76 -10.84
CA SER A 104 10.67 1.17 -9.79
C SER A 104 10.04 1.35 -8.39
N GLU A 105 8.71 1.48 -8.31
CA GLU A 105 7.99 1.70 -7.04
C GLU A 105 7.59 0.40 -6.32
N GLY A 106 7.99 -0.76 -6.84
CA GLY A 106 7.74 -2.06 -6.19
C GLY A 106 6.26 -2.41 -6.04
N ARG A 107 5.46 -2.10 -7.06
CA ARG A 107 3.98 -2.12 -7.01
C ARG A 107 3.35 -3.41 -7.49
N THR A 108 4.14 -4.35 -8.00
CA THR A 108 3.63 -5.53 -8.68
C THR A 108 4.36 -6.80 -8.25
N LEU A 109 3.62 -7.90 -8.12
CA LEU A 109 4.13 -9.26 -8.11
C LEU A 109 3.27 -10.13 -9.03
N ILE A 110 3.91 -10.90 -9.90
CA ILE A 110 3.26 -11.80 -10.85
C ILE A 110 3.69 -13.23 -10.52
N LEU A 111 2.77 -14.11 -10.16
CA LEU A 111 3.05 -15.49 -9.78
C LEU A 111 2.25 -16.45 -10.66
N ASP A 112 2.93 -17.40 -11.27
CA ASP A 112 2.30 -18.42 -12.10
C ASP A 112 1.98 -19.66 -11.25
N PHE A 113 0.71 -20.04 -11.13
CA PHE A 113 0.28 -21.25 -10.42
C PHE A 113 -0.18 -22.37 -11.36
N GLY A 114 0.16 -22.34 -12.64
CA GLY A 114 -0.32 -23.30 -13.63
C GLY A 114 -1.76 -22.98 -14.04
N LEU A 115 -2.73 -23.26 -13.16
CA LEU A 115 -4.16 -22.98 -13.38
C LEU A 115 -4.43 -21.51 -13.74
N PHE A 116 -3.77 -20.59 -13.06
CA PHE A 116 -3.88 -19.15 -13.33
C PHE A 116 -2.57 -18.44 -13.04
N VAL A 117 -2.41 -17.27 -13.66
CA VAL A 117 -1.38 -16.29 -13.31
C VAL A 117 -2.01 -15.25 -12.39
N LEU A 118 -1.43 -15.12 -11.21
CA LEU A 118 -1.81 -14.10 -10.24
C LEU A 118 -1.03 -12.82 -10.51
N VAL A 119 -1.74 -11.70 -10.67
CA VAL A 119 -1.15 -10.35 -10.76
C VAL A 119 -1.55 -9.56 -9.53
N ASN A 120 -0.64 -9.50 -8.58
CA ASN A 120 -0.77 -8.74 -7.37
C ASN A 120 -0.32 -7.29 -7.56
N VAL A 121 -1.20 -6.31 -7.33
CA VAL A 121 -0.93 -4.92 -7.74
C VAL A 121 -1.37 -3.88 -6.70
N TYR A 122 -0.49 -2.91 -6.44
CA TYR A 122 -0.80 -1.67 -5.74
C TYR A 122 -0.75 -0.49 -6.71
N CYS A 123 -1.88 -0.12 -7.31
CA CYS A 123 -1.92 0.98 -8.25
C CYS A 123 -1.55 2.32 -7.58
N PRO A 124 -0.91 3.25 -8.28
CA PRO A 124 -0.59 4.56 -7.73
C PRO A 124 -1.87 5.33 -7.32
N SER A 125 -1.85 5.94 -6.14
CA SER A 125 -2.85 6.94 -5.80
C SER A 125 -2.57 8.24 -6.56
N ASP A 126 -3.61 8.95 -6.94
CA ASP A 126 -3.58 10.31 -7.50
C ASP A 126 -3.61 11.38 -6.41
N SER A 127 -3.26 11.03 -5.17
CA SER A 127 -3.36 11.93 -4.02
C SER A 127 -2.74 13.30 -4.29
N ALA A 128 -3.60 14.28 -4.57
CA ALA A 128 -3.20 15.65 -4.82
C ALA A 128 -2.77 16.27 -3.50
N SER A 129 -1.58 16.87 -3.49
CA SER A 129 -1.15 17.65 -2.33
C SER A 129 -1.82 19.03 -2.31
N GLN A 130 -2.44 19.46 -3.42
CA GLN A 130 -2.91 20.83 -3.73
C GLN A 130 -1.85 21.93 -3.58
N ALA A 131 -0.68 21.60 -3.04
CA ALA A 131 0.44 22.49 -2.84
C ALA A 131 1.28 22.66 -4.11
N ASP A 132 1.20 21.70 -5.05
CA ASP A 132 2.06 21.62 -6.22
C ASP A 132 1.31 20.98 -7.41
N PRO A 133 0.60 21.79 -8.22
CA PRO A 133 -0.21 21.30 -9.33
C PRO A 133 0.59 20.54 -10.40
N GLU A 134 1.86 20.90 -10.61
CA GLU A 134 2.74 20.21 -11.58
C GLU A 134 3.06 18.79 -11.09
N ARG A 135 3.40 18.65 -9.81
CA ARG A 135 3.61 17.34 -9.18
C ARG A 135 2.35 16.48 -9.20
N ASP A 136 1.20 17.08 -8.92
CA ASP A 136 -0.07 16.37 -8.91
C ASP A 136 -0.41 15.85 -10.33
N ALA A 137 -0.15 16.65 -11.37
CA ALA A 137 -0.28 16.23 -12.77
C ALA A 137 0.72 15.12 -13.15
N GLU A 138 1.97 15.19 -12.70
CA GLU A 138 2.97 14.14 -12.92
C GLU A 138 2.55 12.81 -12.27
N ARG A 139 2.04 12.85 -11.02
CA ARG A 139 1.52 11.65 -10.34
C ARG A 139 0.30 11.06 -11.03
N PHE A 140 -0.60 11.90 -11.53
CA PHE A 140 -1.72 11.44 -12.32
C PHE A 140 -1.27 10.79 -13.63
N ARG A 141 -0.31 11.38 -14.34
CA ARG A 141 0.31 10.78 -15.54
C ARG A 141 0.95 9.44 -15.23
N PHE A 142 1.69 9.34 -14.13
CA PHE A 142 2.28 8.09 -13.64
C PHE A 142 1.20 7.02 -13.36
N LYS A 143 0.11 7.39 -12.67
CA LYS A 143 -1.04 6.49 -12.39
C LYS A 143 -1.62 5.92 -13.69
N MET A 144 -1.91 6.78 -14.67
CA MET A 144 -2.50 6.35 -15.93
C MET A 144 -1.54 5.51 -16.77
N ALA A 145 -0.24 5.85 -16.80
CA ALA A 145 0.76 5.05 -17.49
C ALA A 145 0.90 3.65 -16.86
N PHE A 146 0.87 3.58 -15.53
CA PHE A 146 0.85 2.31 -14.79
C PHE A 146 -0.40 1.48 -15.10
N HIS A 147 -1.58 2.10 -15.12
CA HIS A 147 -2.85 1.45 -15.48
C HIS A 147 -2.82 0.85 -16.90
N GLN A 148 -2.26 1.57 -17.85
CA GLN A 148 -2.10 1.09 -19.23
C GLN A 148 -1.10 -0.08 -19.32
N LEU A 149 0.05 0.03 -18.64
CA LEU A 149 1.05 -1.05 -18.61
C LEU A 149 0.48 -2.32 -17.95
N LEU A 150 -0.29 -2.18 -16.87
CA LEU A 150 -0.99 -3.28 -16.22
C LEU A 150 -1.99 -3.95 -17.17
N LYS A 151 -2.84 -3.15 -17.84
CA LYS A 151 -3.83 -3.66 -18.81
C LYS A 151 -3.14 -4.39 -19.96
N GLU A 152 -2.04 -3.86 -20.47
CA GLU A 152 -1.25 -4.48 -21.54
C GLU A 152 -0.61 -5.79 -21.09
N ARG A 153 0.00 -5.83 -19.90
CA ARG A 153 0.58 -7.07 -19.34
C ARG A 153 -0.47 -8.18 -19.21
N VAL A 154 -1.66 -7.85 -18.72
CA VAL A 154 -2.77 -8.80 -18.63
C VAL A 154 -3.28 -9.21 -20.01
N ARG A 155 -3.40 -8.27 -20.96
CA ARG A 155 -3.77 -8.58 -22.35
C ARG A 155 -2.81 -9.60 -22.97
N GLN A 156 -1.50 -9.45 -22.76
CA GLN A 156 -0.50 -10.39 -23.27
C GLN A 156 -0.65 -11.78 -22.63
N LEU A 157 -0.83 -11.86 -21.31
CA LEU A 157 -1.06 -13.13 -20.61
C LEU A 157 -2.31 -13.85 -21.17
N VAL A 158 -3.41 -13.13 -21.34
CA VAL A 158 -4.68 -13.71 -21.79
C VAL A 158 -4.66 -14.04 -23.29
N HIS A 159 -4.35 -13.06 -24.15
CA HIS A 159 -4.54 -13.19 -25.59
C HIS A 159 -3.34 -13.76 -26.35
N LEU A 160 -2.12 -13.54 -25.87
CA LEU A 160 -0.92 -14.06 -26.54
C LEU A 160 -0.47 -15.39 -25.94
N GLN A 161 -0.65 -15.57 -24.63
CA GLN A 161 -0.20 -16.77 -23.92
C GLN A 161 -1.34 -17.74 -23.54
N GLY A 162 -2.60 -17.36 -23.77
CA GLY A 162 -3.76 -18.20 -23.48
C GLY A 162 -3.91 -18.54 -21.99
N ARG A 163 -3.45 -17.66 -21.09
CA ARG A 163 -3.47 -17.88 -19.65
C ARG A 163 -4.73 -17.30 -19.02
N GLU A 164 -5.27 -18.02 -18.05
CA GLU A 164 -6.22 -17.46 -17.10
C GLU A 164 -5.49 -16.56 -16.10
N VAL A 165 -6.11 -15.43 -15.73
CA VAL A 165 -5.49 -14.39 -14.90
C VAL A 165 -6.39 -14.03 -13.73
N VAL A 166 -5.78 -13.86 -12.56
CA VAL A 166 -6.40 -13.28 -11.36
C VAL A 166 -5.65 -11.99 -11.03
N VAL A 167 -6.29 -10.83 -11.25
CA VAL A 167 -5.76 -9.52 -10.82
C VAL A 167 -6.33 -9.18 -9.46
N VAL A 168 -5.45 -8.79 -8.54
CA VAL A 168 -5.82 -8.59 -7.13
C VAL A 168 -5.08 -7.40 -6.55
N GLY A 169 -5.76 -6.66 -5.67
CA GLY A 169 -5.14 -5.57 -4.92
C GLY A 169 -5.94 -4.28 -4.93
N ASP A 170 -5.27 -3.23 -4.49
CA ASP A 170 -5.79 -1.87 -4.49
C ASP A 170 -5.54 -1.23 -5.86
N LEU A 171 -6.63 -1.05 -6.61
CA LEU A 171 -6.60 -0.46 -7.94
C LEU A 171 -6.72 1.07 -7.91
N ASN A 172 -6.94 1.68 -6.73
CA ASN A 172 -7.10 3.13 -6.56
C ASN A 172 -8.10 3.77 -7.55
N ALA A 173 -9.18 3.04 -7.86
CA ALA A 173 -10.27 3.48 -8.72
C ALA A 173 -11.58 2.74 -8.35
N CYS A 174 -12.71 3.41 -8.50
CA CYS A 174 -14.05 2.79 -8.36
C CYS A 174 -14.55 2.30 -9.71
N ALA A 175 -15.16 1.11 -9.76
CA ALA A 175 -15.67 0.51 -11.00
C ALA A 175 -17.12 0.90 -11.31
N ASP A 176 -17.97 1.10 -10.29
CA ASP A 176 -19.36 1.55 -10.45
C ASP A 176 -19.72 2.73 -9.50
N VAL A 177 -20.79 3.48 -9.80
CA VAL A 177 -21.35 4.58 -8.99
C VAL A 177 -21.65 4.11 -7.57
N ILE A 178 -22.18 2.90 -7.43
CA ILE A 178 -22.50 2.25 -6.15
C ILE A 178 -21.26 1.94 -5.29
N ASP A 179 -20.06 2.00 -5.88
CA ASP A 179 -18.78 1.73 -5.21
C ASP A 179 -18.21 2.94 -4.45
N HIS A 180 -18.87 4.10 -4.51
CA HIS A 180 -18.46 5.31 -3.78
C HIS A 180 -19.61 5.86 -2.93
N ALA A 181 -19.32 6.32 -1.70
CA ALA A 181 -20.33 6.89 -0.80
C ALA A 181 -21.10 8.07 -1.41
N GLU A 182 -20.43 8.88 -2.21
CA GLU A 182 -21.02 10.02 -2.91
C GLU A 182 -21.27 9.76 -4.41
N GLY A 183 -21.20 8.51 -4.87
CA GLY A 183 -21.24 8.23 -6.30
C GLY A 183 -22.48 8.79 -6.99
N ALA A 184 -23.66 8.61 -6.39
CA ALA A 184 -24.91 9.14 -6.94
C ALA A 184 -24.94 10.68 -6.99
N LEU A 185 -24.26 11.35 -6.05
CA LEU A 185 -24.13 12.81 -6.07
C LEU A 185 -23.19 13.25 -7.20
N ILE A 186 -22.08 12.54 -7.40
CA ILE A 186 -21.13 12.80 -8.49
C ILE A 186 -21.84 12.63 -9.85
N GLU A 187 -22.62 11.56 -10.01
CA GLU A 187 -23.37 11.30 -11.24
C GLU A 187 -24.46 12.35 -11.51
N ALA A 188 -25.25 12.72 -10.49
CA ALA A 188 -26.37 13.66 -10.65
C ALA A 188 -25.95 15.10 -11.02
N ARG A 189 -24.68 15.46 -10.79
CA ARG A 189 -24.15 16.82 -11.06
C ARG A 189 -23.89 17.09 -12.56
N GLY A 190 -23.82 16.06 -13.40
CA GLY A 190 -23.77 16.19 -14.87
C GLY A 190 -22.44 16.65 -15.47
N GLU A 191 -21.71 17.58 -14.86
CA GLU A 191 -20.35 17.98 -15.28
C GLU A 191 -19.29 17.10 -14.59
N GLY A 192 -18.31 16.57 -15.33
CA GLY A 192 -17.27 15.74 -14.71
C GLY A 192 -17.83 14.41 -14.20
N GLY A 193 -18.85 13.86 -14.88
CA GLY A 193 -19.64 12.72 -14.41
C GLY A 193 -18.78 11.54 -13.92
N PHE A 194 -19.37 10.62 -13.16
CA PHE A 194 -18.60 9.58 -12.44
C PHE A 194 -17.57 8.85 -13.33
N TRP A 195 -17.91 8.60 -14.60
CA TRP A 195 -17.03 7.94 -15.58
C TRP A 195 -16.15 8.87 -16.43
N GLU A 196 -16.26 10.18 -16.30
CA GLU A 196 -15.36 11.12 -16.99
C GLU A 196 -13.97 11.15 -16.34
N TYR A 197 -13.88 10.76 -15.07
CA TYR A 197 -12.60 10.55 -14.40
C TYR A 197 -11.89 9.31 -14.97
N GLU A 198 -10.78 9.53 -15.67
CA GLU A 198 -10.08 8.52 -16.47
C GLU A 198 -9.72 7.21 -15.72
N PRO A 199 -9.28 7.20 -14.44
CA PRO A 199 -9.08 5.95 -13.70
C PRO A 199 -10.35 5.09 -13.54
N ARG A 200 -11.52 5.73 -13.36
CA ARG A 200 -12.81 5.04 -13.22
C ARG A 200 -13.25 4.46 -14.56
N LYS A 201 -13.12 5.24 -15.64
CA LYS A 201 -13.32 4.79 -17.02
C LYS A 201 -12.42 3.62 -17.39
N TRP A 202 -11.13 3.71 -17.10
CA TRP A 202 -10.15 2.66 -17.35
C TRP A 202 -10.57 1.33 -16.71
N LEU A 203 -10.97 1.36 -15.43
CA LEU A 203 -11.37 0.17 -14.70
C LEU A 203 -12.66 -0.41 -15.28
N ARG A 204 -13.69 0.42 -15.50
CA ARG A 204 -14.95 0.00 -16.12
C ARG A 204 -14.73 -0.65 -17.48
N ASP A 205 -13.92 -0.04 -18.35
CA ASP A 205 -13.60 -0.53 -19.69
C ASP A 205 -12.70 -1.79 -19.66
N TRP A 206 -12.22 -2.20 -18.49
CA TRP A 206 -11.48 -3.45 -18.30
C TRP A 206 -12.38 -4.61 -17.86
N LEU A 207 -13.57 -4.30 -17.33
CA LEU A 207 -14.53 -5.29 -16.89
C LEU A 207 -15.39 -5.81 -18.05
N VAL A 208 -15.75 -7.08 -17.97
CA VAL A 208 -16.77 -7.71 -18.81
C VAL A 208 -18.11 -7.09 -18.42
N ASP A 209 -18.69 -6.30 -19.31
CA ASP A 209 -20.04 -5.81 -19.17
C ASP A 209 -21.02 -6.81 -19.81
N SER A 210 -21.88 -7.42 -19.00
CA SER A 210 -22.93 -8.32 -19.49
C SER A 210 -24.04 -7.60 -20.27
N SER A 211 -24.09 -6.26 -20.23
CA SER A 211 -25.07 -5.42 -20.91
C SER A 211 -24.59 -4.87 -22.26
N LEU A 212 -23.29 -4.93 -22.57
CA LEU A 212 -22.73 -4.47 -23.84
C LEU A 212 -22.55 -5.65 -24.81
N ALA A 213 -23.36 -5.68 -25.87
CA ALA A 213 -23.37 -6.73 -26.88
C ALA A 213 -22.08 -6.83 -27.72
N VAL A 214 -21.26 -5.76 -27.75
CA VAL A 214 -19.93 -5.72 -28.38
C VAL A 214 -19.08 -4.69 -27.63
N GLY A 215 -17.88 -5.07 -27.17
CA GLY A 215 -16.87 -4.11 -26.67
C GLY A 215 -16.62 -4.04 -25.15
N GLY A 216 -16.92 -5.08 -24.38
CA GLY A 216 -16.52 -5.18 -22.97
C GLY A 216 -15.04 -5.59 -22.77
N GLY A 217 -14.50 -5.36 -21.57
CA GLY A 217 -13.17 -5.82 -21.18
C GLY A 217 -13.09 -7.34 -20.99
N CYS A 218 -11.95 -7.85 -20.50
CA CYS A 218 -11.67 -9.29 -20.42
C CYS A 218 -11.70 -9.89 -19.00
N LEU A 219 -12.00 -9.07 -17.98
CA LEU A 219 -12.01 -9.50 -16.59
C LEU A 219 -13.39 -9.35 -15.94
N VAL A 220 -13.71 -10.24 -15.01
CA VAL A 220 -14.96 -10.22 -14.23
C VAL A 220 -14.64 -9.74 -12.82
N ASP A 221 -15.36 -8.73 -12.34
CA ASP A 221 -15.37 -8.39 -10.92
C ASP A 221 -16.16 -9.45 -10.15
N VAL A 222 -15.43 -10.31 -9.44
CA VAL A 222 -16.03 -11.46 -8.76
C VAL A 222 -16.96 -11.01 -7.63
N VAL A 223 -16.59 -9.98 -6.88
CA VAL A 223 -17.40 -9.56 -5.72
C VAL A 223 -18.73 -9.00 -6.21
N ARG A 224 -18.72 -8.18 -7.28
CA ARG A 224 -19.97 -7.70 -7.89
C ARG A 224 -20.77 -8.81 -8.58
N LYS A 225 -20.14 -9.87 -9.09
CA LYS A 225 -20.88 -11.05 -9.58
C LYS A 225 -21.72 -11.71 -8.48
N PHE A 226 -21.20 -11.79 -7.24
CA PHE A 226 -21.93 -12.34 -6.08
C PHE A 226 -22.90 -11.33 -5.46
N TRP A 227 -22.57 -10.05 -5.52
CA TRP A 227 -23.33 -8.97 -4.88
C TRP A 227 -23.61 -7.80 -5.83
N PRO A 228 -24.38 -7.98 -6.93
CA PRO A 228 -24.53 -6.95 -7.97
C PRO A 228 -25.05 -5.63 -7.40
N GLU A 229 -26.11 -5.69 -6.60
CA GLU A 229 -26.84 -4.51 -6.11
C GLU A 229 -26.50 -4.11 -4.67
N ARG A 230 -25.54 -4.78 -4.02
CA ARG A 230 -25.21 -4.50 -2.61
C ARG A 230 -24.62 -3.10 -2.49
N LYS A 231 -25.33 -2.23 -1.78
CA LYS A 231 -24.90 -0.87 -1.45
C LYS A 231 -23.91 -0.87 -0.28
N ALA A 232 -23.12 0.20 -0.18
CA ALA A 232 -22.24 0.47 0.93
C ALA A 232 -21.16 -0.62 1.19
N MET A 233 -20.74 -1.30 0.12
CA MET A 233 -19.72 -2.35 0.11
C MET A 233 -18.33 -1.75 -0.07
N TYR A 234 -17.93 -0.83 0.81
CA TYR A 234 -16.66 -0.12 0.73
C TYR A 234 -15.52 -0.93 1.31
N THR A 235 -14.30 -0.71 0.80
CA THR A 235 -13.09 -1.40 1.25
C THR A 235 -12.07 -0.46 1.85
N CYS A 236 -12.16 0.86 1.60
CA CYS A 236 -11.28 1.88 2.13
C CYS A 236 -12.07 3.02 2.80
N TRP A 237 -11.58 3.51 3.94
CA TRP A 237 -12.19 4.63 4.67
C TRP A 237 -11.13 5.61 5.19
N ASN A 238 -11.37 6.90 4.96
CA ASN A 238 -10.48 7.96 5.44
C ASN A 238 -10.36 7.96 6.98
N THR A 239 -9.13 7.77 7.47
CA THR A 239 -8.82 7.70 8.91
C THR A 239 -8.89 9.05 9.60
N LYS A 240 -8.50 10.15 8.93
CA LYS A 240 -8.55 11.51 9.49
C LYS A 240 -9.97 11.91 9.86
N MET A 241 -10.95 11.46 9.08
CA MET A 241 -12.37 11.74 9.29
C MET A 241 -13.08 10.72 10.18
N SER A 242 -12.40 9.65 10.62
CA SER A 242 -13.04 8.51 11.28
C SER A 242 -14.20 7.91 10.46
N ALA A 243 -14.05 7.92 9.14
CA ALA A 243 -15.14 7.68 8.19
C ALA A 243 -15.68 6.23 8.21
N ARG A 244 -14.89 5.29 8.73
CA ARG A 244 -15.28 3.87 8.85
C ARG A 244 -16.50 3.65 9.73
N ALA A 245 -16.69 4.44 10.79
CA ALA A 245 -17.82 4.29 11.70
C ALA A 245 -19.16 4.70 11.06
N SER A 246 -19.13 5.67 10.14
CA SER A 246 -20.28 6.10 9.35
C SER A 246 -20.41 5.36 8.01
N ASN A 247 -19.53 4.39 7.75
CA ASN A 247 -19.38 3.71 6.47
C ASN A 247 -19.28 4.68 5.27
N TYR A 248 -18.56 5.78 5.44
CA TYR A 248 -18.29 6.74 4.38
C TYR A 248 -16.95 6.40 3.73
N GLY A 249 -16.99 5.78 2.55
CA GLY A 249 -15.79 5.26 1.91
C GLY A 249 -16.00 4.88 0.45
N SER A 250 -15.02 4.14 -0.07
CA SER A 250 -14.92 3.75 -1.47
C SER A 250 -14.53 2.27 -1.58
N ARG A 251 -14.97 1.59 -2.63
CA ARG A 251 -14.50 0.24 -2.97
C ARG A 251 -13.42 0.35 -4.03
N ILE A 252 -12.18 0.18 -3.59
CA ILE A 252 -10.98 0.31 -4.43
C ILE A 252 -10.11 -0.96 -4.43
N ASP A 253 -10.46 -1.96 -3.62
CA ASP A 253 -9.79 -3.25 -3.55
C ASP A 253 -10.60 -4.31 -4.32
N TYR A 254 -9.95 -5.01 -5.26
CA TYR A 254 -10.62 -5.92 -6.19
C TYR A 254 -9.98 -7.30 -6.25
N ILE A 255 -10.80 -8.28 -6.61
CA ILE A 255 -10.37 -9.57 -7.16
C ILE A 255 -11.07 -9.72 -8.51
N LEU A 256 -10.31 -9.50 -9.57
CA LEU A 256 -10.77 -9.58 -10.97
C LEU A 256 -10.24 -10.86 -11.60
N VAL A 257 -11.07 -11.59 -12.32
CA VAL A 257 -10.67 -12.87 -12.94
C VAL A 257 -11.07 -12.96 -14.39
N THR A 258 -10.29 -13.68 -15.19
CA THR A 258 -10.76 -14.12 -16.51
C THR A 258 -11.99 -15.04 -16.38
N PRO A 259 -12.94 -15.01 -17.33
CA PRO A 259 -14.19 -15.77 -17.24
C PRO A 259 -14.01 -17.30 -17.06
N GLY A 260 -12.92 -17.87 -17.59
CA GLY A 260 -12.62 -19.30 -17.48
C GLY A 260 -12.39 -19.78 -16.04
N LEU A 261 -12.09 -18.87 -15.10
CA LEU A 261 -11.94 -19.19 -13.68
C LEU A 261 -13.25 -19.19 -12.89
N LEU A 262 -14.35 -18.70 -13.46
CA LEU A 262 -15.64 -18.62 -12.76
C LEU A 262 -16.13 -19.98 -12.21
N PRO A 263 -16.00 -21.12 -12.91
CA PRO A 263 -16.40 -22.43 -12.38
C PRO A 263 -15.67 -22.82 -11.09
N TRP A 264 -14.46 -22.28 -10.85
CA TRP A 264 -13.71 -22.54 -9.63
C TRP A 264 -14.18 -21.68 -8.46
N ILE A 265 -14.90 -20.59 -8.67
CA ILE A 265 -15.26 -19.64 -7.61
C ILE A 265 -16.53 -20.08 -6.89
N LYS A 266 -16.37 -20.39 -5.61
CA LYS A 266 -17.42 -20.84 -4.70
C LYS A 266 -18.12 -19.69 -3.96
N ALA A 267 -17.36 -18.68 -3.52
CA ALA A 267 -17.89 -17.53 -2.77
C ALA A 267 -16.96 -16.32 -2.91
N ALA A 268 -17.50 -15.12 -2.72
CA ALA A 268 -16.73 -13.87 -2.67
C ALA A 268 -17.41 -12.83 -1.77
N ASP A 269 -16.63 -12.09 -0.99
CA ASP A 269 -17.13 -10.96 -0.18
C ASP A 269 -15.96 -10.06 0.31
N ILE A 270 -16.32 -8.95 0.94
CA ILE A 270 -15.44 -8.07 1.71
C ILE A 270 -15.49 -8.41 3.21
N GLN A 271 -14.47 -8.04 3.98
CA GLN A 271 -14.41 -8.29 5.42
C GLN A 271 -14.30 -6.98 6.24
N PRO A 272 -15.33 -6.12 6.23
CA PRO A 272 -15.29 -4.77 6.81
C PRO A 272 -15.07 -4.74 8.32
N ASP A 273 -15.29 -5.85 9.03
CA ASP A 273 -15.03 -5.98 10.46
C ASP A 273 -13.55 -6.19 10.80
N VAL A 274 -12.73 -6.61 9.84
CA VAL A 274 -11.29 -6.81 10.02
C VAL A 274 -10.57 -5.46 10.04
N LYS A 275 -10.13 -5.04 11.22
CA LYS A 275 -9.42 -3.78 11.47
C LYS A 275 -7.90 -3.97 11.38
N GLY A 276 -7.19 -2.85 11.38
CA GLY A 276 -5.71 -2.82 11.37
C GLY A 276 -5.17 -1.88 10.30
N SER A 277 -5.91 -1.80 9.19
CA SER A 277 -5.70 -0.87 8.09
C SER A 277 -6.91 0.07 7.95
N ASP A 278 -6.72 1.16 7.23
CA ASP A 278 -7.79 1.98 6.66
C ASP A 278 -8.54 1.26 5.53
N HIS A 279 -7.97 0.15 5.03
CA HIS A 279 -8.65 -0.81 4.20
C HIS A 279 -9.15 -2.05 4.97
N CYS A 280 -10.10 -2.78 4.38
CA CYS A 280 -10.48 -4.14 4.81
C CYS A 280 -10.13 -5.19 3.74
N PRO A 281 -9.94 -6.46 4.12
CA PRO A 281 -9.68 -7.53 3.18
C PRO A 281 -10.86 -7.79 2.23
N VAL A 282 -10.54 -8.25 1.03
CA VAL A 282 -11.47 -8.82 0.05
C VAL A 282 -11.06 -10.26 -0.21
N TYR A 283 -12.01 -11.19 -0.33
CA TYR A 283 -11.68 -12.60 -0.55
C TYR A 283 -12.55 -13.29 -1.59
N ILE A 284 -12.00 -14.37 -2.14
CA ILE A 284 -12.74 -15.40 -2.85
C ILE A 284 -12.41 -16.78 -2.28
N ASP A 285 -13.42 -17.64 -2.19
CA ASP A 285 -13.26 -19.07 -1.93
C ASP A 285 -13.32 -19.83 -3.25
N LEU A 286 -12.40 -20.77 -3.43
CA LEU A 286 -12.38 -21.70 -4.56
C LEU A 286 -12.93 -23.07 -4.13
N HIS A 287 -13.63 -23.72 -5.06
CA HIS A 287 -14.01 -25.13 -4.97
C HIS A 287 -12.75 -26.00 -4.89
N ASP A 288 -12.76 -27.01 -4.00
CA ASP A 288 -11.64 -27.96 -3.91
C ASP A 288 -11.63 -28.95 -5.07
N GLN A 289 -12.76 -29.12 -5.75
CA GLN A 289 -12.91 -29.87 -6.99
C GLN A 289 -14.05 -29.30 -7.83
N ILE A 290 -13.93 -29.40 -9.16
CA ILE A 290 -14.99 -29.08 -10.11
C ILE A 290 -15.24 -30.28 -11.04
N THR A 291 -16.41 -30.28 -11.68
CA THR A 291 -16.72 -31.22 -12.77
C THR A 291 -16.69 -30.44 -14.07
N LEU A 292 -15.83 -30.84 -15.00
CA LEU A 292 -15.79 -30.24 -16.33
C LEU A 292 -17.03 -30.65 -17.14
N GLU A 293 -17.32 -29.95 -18.23
CA GLU A 293 -18.42 -30.30 -19.15
C GLU A 293 -18.29 -31.72 -19.72
N SER A 294 -17.06 -32.25 -19.80
CA SER A 294 -16.77 -33.63 -20.18
C SER A 294 -17.18 -34.68 -19.14
N GLY A 295 -17.63 -34.27 -17.95
CA GLY A 295 -17.92 -35.15 -16.81
C GLY A 295 -16.69 -35.55 -16.00
N VAL A 296 -15.49 -35.09 -16.38
CA VAL A 296 -14.24 -35.37 -15.66
C VAL A 296 -14.16 -34.53 -14.39
N PHE A 297 -13.85 -35.17 -13.27
CA PHE A 297 -13.57 -34.49 -12.01
C PHE A 297 -12.12 -34.01 -11.97
N VAL A 298 -11.92 -32.74 -11.63
CA VAL A 298 -10.60 -32.12 -11.48
C VAL A 298 -10.49 -31.55 -10.06
N LYS A 299 -9.46 -31.95 -9.32
CA LYS A 299 -9.18 -31.39 -8.00
C LYS A 299 -8.29 -30.16 -8.14
N LEU A 300 -8.55 -29.15 -7.33
CA LEU A 300 -7.78 -27.91 -7.32
C LEU A 300 -6.30 -28.16 -7.01
N ALA A 301 -6.00 -29.06 -6.07
CA ALA A 301 -4.63 -29.38 -5.67
C ALA A 301 -3.78 -29.98 -6.79
N ASP A 302 -4.41 -30.65 -7.76
CA ASP A 302 -3.71 -31.34 -8.86
C ASP A 302 -3.34 -30.37 -10.01
N VAL A 303 -4.00 -29.21 -10.08
CA VAL A 303 -3.82 -28.22 -11.16
C VAL A 303 -3.15 -26.92 -10.70
N LEU A 304 -2.83 -26.82 -9.41
CA LEU A 304 -2.36 -25.60 -8.79
C LEU A 304 -0.91 -25.70 -8.29
N GLY A 305 -0.08 -24.77 -8.74
CA GLY A 305 1.34 -24.71 -8.40
C GLY A 305 2.13 -25.89 -8.95
N ASN A 306 3.32 -26.10 -8.40
CA ASN A 306 4.12 -27.28 -8.69
C ASN A 306 3.61 -28.46 -7.86
N PRO A 307 3.12 -29.54 -8.49
CA PRO A 307 2.59 -30.71 -7.78
C PRO A 307 3.69 -31.55 -7.11
N GLU A 308 4.97 -31.36 -7.46
CA GLU A 308 6.08 -32.16 -6.93
C GLU A 308 6.34 -31.86 -5.44
N PRO A 309 6.27 -32.87 -4.56
CA PRO A 309 6.57 -32.70 -3.15
C PRO A 309 8.00 -32.18 -2.94
N GLY A 310 8.13 -31.04 -2.25
CA GLY A 310 9.43 -30.43 -1.98
C GLY A 310 10.00 -29.59 -3.11
N ALA A 311 9.21 -29.29 -4.15
CA ALA A 311 9.58 -28.35 -5.20
C ALA A 311 10.08 -27.02 -4.59
N GLU A 312 11.26 -26.59 -5.03
CA GLU A 312 11.78 -25.29 -4.61
C GLU A 312 10.96 -24.16 -5.25
N PRO A 313 10.65 -23.09 -4.49
CA PRO A 313 10.01 -21.91 -5.07
C PRO A 313 10.96 -21.20 -6.04
N PRO A 314 10.42 -20.33 -6.91
CA PRO A 314 11.21 -19.48 -7.80
C PRO A 314 12.23 -18.61 -7.04
N ARG A 315 13.33 -18.25 -7.71
CA ARG A 315 14.48 -17.51 -7.14
C ARG A 315 14.08 -16.21 -6.43
N LEU A 316 12.98 -15.58 -6.84
CA LEU A 316 12.44 -14.35 -6.23
C LEU A 316 11.96 -14.54 -4.78
N ALA A 317 11.72 -15.78 -4.34
CA ALA A 317 11.21 -16.07 -3.00
C ALA A 317 12.16 -15.59 -1.89
N ALA A 318 11.58 -15.09 -0.80
CA ALA A 318 12.34 -14.53 0.32
C ALA A 318 13.28 -15.55 1.00
N LYS A 319 13.04 -16.85 0.82
CA LYS A 319 13.92 -17.90 1.34
C LYS A 319 15.34 -17.83 0.78
N PHE A 320 15.50 -17.25 -0.41
CA PHE A 320 16.79 -17.09 -1.08
C PHE A 320 17.47 -15.74 -0.79
N TRP A 321 16.92 -14.94 0.11
CA TRP A 321 17.56 -13.70 0.55
C TRP A 321 18.85 -14.00 1.32
N GLU A 322 19.96 -13.40 0.89
CA GLU A 322 21.28 -13.60 1.51
C GLU A 322 21.29 -13.22 3.00
N GLU A 323 20.46 -12.25 3.40
CA GLU A 323 20.29 -11.81 4.79
C GLU A 323 19.72 -12.91 5.69
N HIS A 324 19.05 -13.92 5.12
CA HIS A 324 18.44 -15.03 5.84
C HIS A 324 19.24 -16.33 5.74
N ARG A 325 20.27 -16.36 4.90
CA ARG A 325 21.19 -17.48 4.74
C ARG A 325 22.00 -17.62 6.03
N GLN A 326 21.80 -18.73 6.74
CA GLN A 326 22.66 -19.04 7.89
C GLN A 326 24.11 -19.19 7.37
N ARG A 327 25.03 -18.40 7.93
CA ARG A 327 26.47 -18.64 7.71
C ARG A 327 26.79 -20.00 8.32
N GLY A 328 27.32 -20.92 7.51
CA GLY A 328 27.72 -22.24 7.97
C GLY A 328 28.71 -22.13 9.13
N VAL A 329 28.56 -23.01 10.13
CA VAL A 329 29.48 -23.15 11.28
C VAL A 329 30.94 -23.38 10.85
N ASP A 330 31.18 -23.76 9.60
CA ASP A 330 32.52 -23.90 9.00
C ASP A 330 33.29 -22.57 8.98
N THR A 331 32.58 -21.43 9.00
CA THR A 331 33.21 -20.10 9.17
C THR A 331 33.60 -19.77 10.61
N PHE A 332 33.08 -20.52 11.59
CA PHE A 332 33.48 -20.43 13.00
C PHE A 332 34.58 -21.44 13.37
N PHE A 333 34.66 -22.58 12.69
CA PHE A 333 35.76 -23.55 12.83
C PHE A 333 36.91 -23.26 11.85
N GLY A 334 37.39 -22.02 11.85
CA GLY A 334 38.66 -21.68 11.21
C GLY A 334 39.83 -22.39 11.89
N LYS A 335 40.44 -23.35 11.18
CA LYS A 335 41.79 -23.95 11.39
C LYS A 335 42.49 -23.57 12.71
N ALA A 336 42.26 -24.39 13.74
CA ALA A 336 43.20 -24.48 14.84
C ALA A 336 44.39 -25.36 14.41
N GLY A 337 45.56 -24.74 14.25
CA GLY A 337 46.86 -25.41 14.41
C GLY A 337 47.44 -26.14 13.21
N ALA A 338 48.17 -25.43 12.35
CA ALA A 338 49.34 -26.00 11.71
C ALA A 338 50.51 -25.02 11.89
N LYS A 339 51.41 -25.35 12.82
CA LYS A 339 52.65 -24.63 13.08
C LYS A 339 53.49 -24.58 11.80
N GLN A 340 53.90 -23.38 11.41
CA GLN A 340 55.00 -23.16 10.48
C GLN A 340 56.28 -23.76 11.07
N VAL A 341 56.90 -24.69 10.34
CA VAL A 341 58.33 -24.95 10.45
C VAL A 341 59.00 -24.14 9.34
N VAL A 342 59.89 -23.26 9.76
CA VAL A 342 60.72 -22.40 8.93
C VAL A 342 61.83 -23.25 8.29
N ALA A 343 61.96 -23.22 6.97
CA ALA A 343 63.20 -23.58 6.29
C ALA A 343 63.42 -22.64 5.09
N LEU A 344 64.64 -22.12 5.04
CA LEU A 344 65.10 -20.97 4.29
C LEU A 344 65.16 -21.20 2.77
N LYS A 345 64.88 -20.12 2.02
CA LYS A 345 65.17 -20.00 0.59
C LYS A 345 66.69 -19.98 0.33
N LYS A 346 67.12 -20.61 -0.76
CA LYS A 346 68.26 -20.14 -1.56
C LYS A 346 68.03 -20.40 -3.06
N ASP A 347 68.04 -19.29 -3.79
CA ASP A 347 68.60 -19.02 -5.12
C ASP A 347 68.19 -19.84 -6.36
N SER A 348 67.63 -19.11 -7.34
CA SER A 348 67.60 -19.40 -8.80
C SER A 348 69.02 -19.20 -9.41
N PRO A 349 69.38 -19.61 -10.66
CA PRO A 349 68.54 -19.67 -11.87
C PRO A 349 68.84 -20.77 -12.94
N VAL A 350 67.94 -20.76 -13.95
CA VAL A 350 67.89 -21.30 -15.33
C VAL A 350 69.17 -21.85 -16.01
N ALA A 351 69.09 -23.03 -16.67
CA ALA A 351 69.59 -23.34 -18.03
C ALA A 351 69.28 -24.78 -18.55
N GLU A 352 68.57 -24.84 -19.68
CA GLU A 352 68.69 -25.67 -20.91
C GLU A 352 68.90 -27.22 -21.02
N MET A 353 68.11 -27.76 -21.98
CA MET A 353 68.37 -28.81 -23.02
C MET A 353 68.37 -30.33 -22.69
N LYS A 354 67.43 -31.10 -23.29
CA LYS A 354 67.59 -31.93 -24.53
C LYS A 354 66.46 -32.99 -24.70
N ALA A 355 66.00 -33.19 -25.94
CA ALA A 355 65.18 -34.33 -26.43
C ALA A 355 66.12 -35.51 -26.89
N PRO A 356 65.68 -36.70 -27.39
CA PRO A 356 64.73 -36.89 -28.52
C PRO A 356 63.90 -38.22 -28.65
N SER A 357 63.04 -38.28 -29.70
CA SER A 357 62.77 -39.44 -30.62
C SER A 357 61.84 -40.59 -30.14
N ALA A 358 60.88 -41.19 -30.88
CA ALA A 358 60.67 -41.39 -32.34
C ALA A 358 59.18 -41.68 -32.73
N SER A 359 58.86 -41.53 -34.04
CA SER A 359 57.57 -41.67 -34.78
C SER A 359 57.48 -43.03 -35.56
N PRO A 360 56.76 -43.27 -36.71
CA PRO A 360 55.54 -42.74 -37.42
C PRO A 360 54.71 -43.90 -38.16
N PRO A 361 54.08 -43.79 -39.39
CA PRO A 361 53.10 -42.85 -40.05
C PRO A 361 51.90 -43.51 -40.81
N GLU A 362 51.04 -42.68 -41.46
CA GLU A 362 50.48 -42.72 -42.87
C GLU A 362 49.01 -42.21 -42.94
N ASP A 363 48.42 -41.58 -43.97
CA ASP A 363 48.80 -40.77 -45.16
C ASP A 363 47.50 -40.08 -45.70
N THR A 364 47.64 -39.11 -46.61
CA THR A 364 46.67 -38.15 -47.23
C THR A 364 45.79 -38.76 -48.39
N PRO A 365 44.93 -38.09 -49.24
CA PRO A 365 44.86 -36.65 -49.63
C PRO A 365 43.53 -35.95 -50.10
N LYS A 366 43.63 -34.60 -50.18
CA LYS A 366 43.12 -33.54 -51.12
C LYS A 366 41.85 -33.71 -51.98
N ARG A 367 41.06 -32.62 -52.07
CA ARG A 367 40.56 -32.05 -53.35
C ARG A 367 40.14 -30.56 -53.28
N GLU A 368 40.72 -29.73 -54.15
CA GLU A 368 40.30 -28.37 -54.55
C GLU A 368 39.25 -28.40 -55.67
N ARG A 369 38.44 -27.33 -55.80
CA ARG A 369 38.17 -26.68 -57.10
C ARG A 369 37.61 -25.26 -56.97
N ASP A 370 38.09 -24.45 -57.91
CA ASP A 370 38.04 -23.01 -58.07
C ASP A 370 36.91 -22.48 -58.97
N ILE A 371 36.52 -21.22 -58.69
CA ILE A 371 36.36 -20.04 -59.58
C ILE A 371 35.34 -20.06 -60.75
N LEU A 372 34.43 -19.06 -60.79
CA LEU A 372 34.35 -18.02 -61.84
C LEU A 372 33.39 -16.85 -61.50
N GLN A 373 33.82 -15.65 -61.90
CA GLN A 373 33.34 -14.30 -61.59
C GLN A 373 32.48 -13.68 -62.70
N SER A 374 31.70 -12.63 -62.36
CA SER A 374 31.64 -11.32 -63.06
C SER A 374 30.93 -10.29 -62.14
N SER A 375 31.61 -9.28 -61.55
CA SER A 375 31.92 -7.90 -62.03
C SER A 375 30.68 -7.12 -62.53
N SER A 376 30.38 -5.89 -62.08
CA SER A 376 31.28 -4.72 -61.96
C SER A 376 30.79 -3.55 -61.05
N SER A 377 31.76 -2.98 -60.30
CA SER A 377 32.11 -1.54 -60.11
C SER A 377 31.14 -0.56 -59.43
N SER A 378 31.53 0.43 -58.61
CA SER A 378 32.79 1.01 -58.06
C SER A 378 32.35 2.12 -57.05
N SER A 379 33.06 2.63 -56.04
CA SER A 379 34.44 3.13 -55.95
C SER A 379 34.84 3.45 -54.48
N SER A 380 36.12 3.19 -54.14
CA SER A 380 37.09 3.94 -53.29
C SER A 380 36.81 4.31 -51.83
N CYS A 381 37.76 4.42 -50.88
CA CYS A 381 39.06 3.79 -50.54
C CYS A 381 39.62 4.52 -49.27
N LEU A 382 39.65 3.82 -48.11
CA LEU A 382 40.66 3.79 -47.00
C LEU A 382 41.22 5.11 -46.33
N PRO A 383 42.06 5.05 -45.24
CA PRO A 383 41.68 5.43 -43.86
C PRO A 383 42.70 6.40 -43.19
N ILE A 384 42.67 6.66 -41.87
CA ILE A 384 43.84 6.88 -40.96
C ILE A 384 43.39 7.28 -39.54
N ALA A 385 44.17 6.86 -38.54
CA ALA A 385 43.98 7.02 -37.10
C ALA A 385 44.74 8.22 -36.46
N ALA A 386 44.33 8.50 -35.21
CA ALA A 386 45.08 9.05 -34.06
C ALA A 386 45.30 10.58 -33.90
N LYS A 387 44.86 11.14 -32.76
CA LYS A 387 45.70 11.61 -31.61
C LYS A 387 44.90 12.43 -30.57
N SER A 388 45.22 12.18 -29.30
CA SER A 388 44.92 12.94 -28.06
C SER A 388 45.70 14.29 -27.99
N PRO A 389 45.46 15.24 -27.05
CA PRO A 389 45.95 15.14 -25.65
C PRO A 389 45.17 15.92 -24.54
N SER A 390 45.46 15.59 -23.27
CA SER A 390 45.24 16.42 -22.05
C SER A 390 46.34 17.52 -21.93
N PRO A 391 46.32 18.52 -20.98
CA PRO A 391 46.59 18.24 -19.54
C PRO A 391 46.16 19.29 -18.46
N ALA A 392 46.40 18.89 -17.20
CA ALA A 392 47.00 19.62 -16.07
C ALA A 392 46.19 20.47 -15.05
N SER A 393 46.53 20.17 -13.79
CA SER A 393 46.17 20.71 -12.47
C SER A 393 47.12 21.78 -11.93
N THR A 394 46.69 22.59 -10.94
CA THR A 394 47.42 23.19 -9.76
C THR A 394 46.56 24.35 -9.18
N ALA A 395 46.57 24.83 -7.93
CA ALA A 395 47.11 24.49 -6.62
C ALA A 395 46.42 25.38 -5.53
N LYS A 396 46.61 25.01 -4.24
CA LYS A 396 46.11 25.53 -2.95
C LYS A 396 46.23 27.06 -2.69
N ARG A 397 45.35 27.61 -1.82
CA ARG A 397 45.72 28.50 -0.68
C ARG A 397 44.60 28.67 0.39
N LYS A 398 45.02 28.85 1.64
CA LYS A 398 44.30 28.92 2.94
C LYS A 398 44.32 30.37 3.45
N GLN A 399 43.28 30.86 4.16
CA GLN A 399 43.40 31.98 5.14
C GLN A 399 42.18 32.11 6.08
N ASN A 400 42.44 32.72 7.25
CA ASN A 400 41.71 32.69 8.54
C ASN A 400 40.70 33.85 8.75
N GLY A 401 39.67 33.61 9.60
CA GLY A 401 39.04 34.48 10.64
C GLY A 401 38.52 35.89 10.29
N PRO A 402 37.75 36.61 11.15
CA PRO A 402 37.51 36.39 12.60
C PRO A 402 36.03 36.50 13.10
N THR A 403 35.82 36.16 14.37
CA THR A 403 34.67 36.50 15.26
C THR A 403 34.61 38.00 15.63
N PRO A 404 33.48 38.56 16.09
CA PRO A 404 33.24 38.76 17.55
C PRO A 404 31.73 38.70 17.94
N SER A 405 31.30 38.12 19.07
CA SER A 405 31.25 38.59 20.47
C SER A 405 29.83 38.93 20.96
N SER A 406 29.55 38.41 22.16
CA SER A 406 28.35 38.56 22.99
C SER A 406 27.97 39.99 23.39
N SER A 407 26.68 40.22 23.67
CA SER A 407 26.30 40.98 24.87
C SER A 407 24.87 40.64 25.34
N ASN A 408 24.69 40.79 26.64
CA ASN A 408 23.67 40.24 27.51
C ASN A 408 22.86 41.44 28.07
N SER A 409 21.52 41.46 28.04
CA SER A 409 20.76 42.29 28.98
C SER A 409 19.27 41.93 29.14
N LYS A 410 18.96 41.48 30.36
CA LYS A 410 17.88 41.92 31.28
C LYS A 410 16.44 42.12 30.78
N ARG A 411 15.58 41.26 31.36
CA ARG A 411 14.14 41.36 31.64
C ARG A 411 13.73 42.66 32.36
N PRO A 412 12.46 43.10 32.20
CA PRO A 412 11.59 43.25 33.38
C PRO A 412 10.19 42.63 33.20
N LYS A 413 9.40 42.66 34.29
CA LYS A 413 8.16 41.92 34.57
C LYS A 413 6.87 42.74 34.32
N ASN A 414 5.78 41.98 34.14
CA ASN A 414 4.36 42.21 34.51
C ASN A 414 3.45 43.14 33.68
N GLY A 415 2.34 42.54 33.22
CA GLY A 415 1.07 43.18 32.83
C GLY A 415 0.12 42.18 32.17
N GLN A 416 -0.99 41.82 32.83
CA GLN A 416 -2.09 41.02 32.26
C GLN A 416 -2.86 41.84 31.20
N PRO A 417 -3.24 41.27 30.04
CA PRO A 417 -4.29 41.82 29.20
C PRO A 417 -5.64 41.11 29.40
N THR A 418 -6.69 41.92 29.41
CA THR A 418 -8.11 41.59 29.56
C THR A 418 -8.71 40.90 28.33
N LEU A 419 -9.79 40.14 28.54
CA LEU A 419 -10.49 39.22 27.63
C LEU A 419 -11.13 39.84 26.35
N ALA A 420 -10.87 41.12 26.06
CA ALA A 420 -11.49 41.87 24.97
C ALA A 420 -10.63 41.98 23.69
N SER A 421 -9.44 41.37 23.64
CA SER A 421 -8.59 41.33 22.43
C SER A 421 -8.78 40.08 21.56
N PHE A 422 -9.76 39.22 21.87
CA PHE A 422 -9.95 37.91 21.22
C PHE A 422 -10.87 37.91 19.98
N PHE A 423 -11.54 39.03 19.65
CA PHE A 423 -12.51 39.10 18.54
C PHE A 423 -12.28 40.30 17.61
N GLY A 424 -11.05 40.50 17.14
CA GLY A 424 -10.70 41.52 16.15
C GLY A 424 -10.04 40.90 14.91
N SER A 425 -10.67 41.06 13.75
CA SER A 425 -10.21 40.56 12.45
C SER A 425 -9.08 41.42 11.85
N LYS A 426 -7.98 40.80 11.41
CA LYS A 426 -7.40 40.83 10.03
C LYS A 426 -5.87 40.72 9.99
N SER A 427 -5.44 40.08 8.90
CA SER A 427 -4.19 40.25 8.13
C SER A 427 -2.94 39.49 8.57
N ALA A 428 -2.37 38.79 7.59
CA ALA A 428 -1.18 37.97 7.65
C ALA A 428 0.13 38.77 7.82
N SER A 429 1.10 38.16 8.49
CA SER A 429 2.52 38.24 8.14
C SER A 429 3.28 37.05 8.74
N ALA A 430 4.15 36.46 7.92
CA ALA A 430 4.90 35.25 8.20
C ALA A 430 6.12 35.49 9.10
N SER A 431 6.43 34.53 9.98
CA SER A 431 7.81 34.21 10.35
C SER A 431 7.90 32.77 10.87
N GLN A 432 8.87 32.05 10.31
CA GLN A 432 9.12 30.61 10.51
C GLN A 432 9.81 30.34 11.85
N SER A 433 9.41 29.27 12.52
CA SER A 433 10.31 28.52 13.41
C SER A 433 9.98 27.02 13.36
N SER A 434 11.05 26.24 13.31
CA SER A 434 11.16 24.86 12.85
C SER A 434 10.90 23.84 13.95
N VAL A 435 9.98 22.89 13.72
CA VAL A 435 9.87 21.65 14.49
C VAL A 435 9.38 20.49 13.60
N THR A 436 10.32 19.57 13.32
CA THR A 436 10.19 18.15 12.96
C THR A 436 8.93 17.64 12.24
N HIS A 437 9.08 17.31 10.96
CA HIS A 437 8.09 16.59 10.14
C HIS A 437 7.76 15.21 10.71
N SER A 438 6.52 15.03 11.18
CA SER A 438 5.82 13.74 11.11
C SER A 438 4.95 13.76 9.86
N SER A 439 5.17 12.81 8.96
CA SER A 439 4.54 12.70 7.63
C SER A 439 3.01 12.71 7.68
N GLU A 440 2.42 13.61 6.89
CA GLU A 440 0.99 13.75 6.65
C GLU A 440 0.37 12.46 6.09
N SER A 441 -0.68 11.94 6.74
CA SER A 441 -1.55 10.94 6.16
C SER A 441 -2.41 11.59 5.07
N THR A 442 -2.20 11.24 3.81
CA THR A 442 -2.77 11.93 2.66
C THR A 442 -4.30 11.82 2.63
N ILE A 443 -4.96 12.91 2.28
CA ILE A 443 -6.43 12.97 2.14
C ILE A 443 -6.78 12.38 0.77
N ASP A 444 -7.77 11.47 0.74
CA ASP A 444 -8.29 10.83 -0.47
C ASP A 444 -8.66 11.87 -1.55
N SER A 445 -8.18 11.65 -2.77
CA SER A 445 -8.35 12.55 -3.92
C SER A 445 -9.84 12.73 -4.28
N ASP A 446 -10.63 11.66 -4.13
CA ASP A 446 -12.08 11.72 -4.36
C ASP A 446 -12.77 12.63 -3.34
N TYR A 447 -12.31 12.60 -2.08
CA TYR A 447 -12.80 13.51 -1.06
C TYR A 447 -12.32 14.94 -1.28
N GLN A 448 -11.11 15.14 -1.80
CA GLN A 448 -10.65 16.49 -2.17
C GLN A 448 -11.41 17.06 -3.36
N LEU A 449 -11.71 16.25 -4.36
CA LEU A 449 -12.58 16.60 -5.47
C LEU A 449 -13.96 16.99 -4.94
N ALA A 450 -14.54 16.18 -4.05
CA ALA A 450 -15.81 16.49 -3.39
C ALA A 450 -15.76 17.82 -2.60
N LEU A 451 -14.67 18.08 -1.86
CA LEU A 451 -14.48 19.33 -1.12
C LEU A 451 -14.30 20.53 -2.05
N ALA A 452 -13.50 20.41 -3.11
CA ALA A 452 -13.26 21.48 -4.07
C ALA A 452 -14.54 21.83 -4.84
N LEU A 453 -15.29 20.82 -5.26
CA LEU A 453 -16.58 21.00 -5.91
C LEU A 453 -17.63 21.58 -4.94
N SER A 454 -17.66 21.13 -3.68
CA SER A 454 -18.52 21.71 -2.64
C SER A 454 -18.16 23.16 -2.31
N ALA A 455 -16.89 23.54 -2.41
CA ALA A 455 -16.45 24.93 -2.23
C ALA A 455 -16.85 25.81 -3.43
N ALA A 456 -16.84 25.27 -4.65
CA ALA A 456 -17.28 25.96 -5.86
C ALA A 456 -18.81 26.23 -5.87
N GLU A 457 -19.60 25.44 -5.13
CA GLU A 457 -21.05 25.67 -4.96
C GLU A 457 -21.41 26.75 -3.94
N SER A 458 -20.43 27.43 -3.33
CA SER A 458 -20.70 28.49 -2.35
C SER A 458 -21.13 29.85 -2.94
N GLU A 459 -21.60 29.86 -4.19
CA GLU A 459 -22.39 30.98 -4.70
C GLU A 459 -23.80 30.90 -4.07
N PRO A 460 -24.28 31.97 -3.39
CA PRO A 460 -25.48 31.89 -2.58
C PRO A 460 -26.73 31.70 -3.47
N SER A 461 -27.16 30.45 -3.60
CA SER A 461 -28.50 30.10 -4.09
C SER A 461 -29.54 30.69 -3.14
N SER A 462 -30.40 31.56 -3.68
CA SER A 462 -31.45 32.32 -3.00
C SER A 462 -32.69 31.49 -2.65
N SER A 463 -32.56 30.18 -2.43
CA SER A 463 -33.66 29.31 -2.04
C SER A 463 -33.76 29.20 -0.51
N PRO A 464 -34.97 29.38 0.09
CA PRO A 464 -35.11 29.33 1.53
C PRO A 464 -34.77 27.92 2.05
N PRO A 465 -34.02 27.81 3.17
CA PRO A 465 -33.61 26.52 3.70
C PRO A 465 -34.83 25.70 4.10
N ASN A 466 -34.83 24.42 3.71
CA ASN A 466 -35.84 23.46 4.11
C ASN A 466 -35.99 23.48 5.64
N PRO A 467 -37.19 23.76 6.20
CA PRO A 467 -37.36 23.87 7.65
C PRO A 467 -36.98 22.59 8.40
N HIS A 468 -36.96 21.45 7.71
CA HIS A 468 -36.56 20.16 8.28
C HIS A 468 -35.04 20.04 8.52
N THR A 469 -34.20 20.63 7.67
CA THR A 469 -32.74 20.60 7.85
C THR A 469 -32.29 21.61 8.89
N ALA A 470 -32.87 22.81 8.92
CA ALA A 470 -32.60 23.81 9.97
C ALA A 470 -32.89 23.24 11.37
N ARG A 471 -34.00 22.52 11.52
CA ARG A 471 -34.38 21.88 12.79
C ARG A 471 -33.41 20.77 13.20
N ALA A 472 -32.94 19.95 12.26
CA ALA A 472 -31.95 18.90 12.52
C ALA A 472 -30.58 19.46 12.98
N TRP A 473 -30.10 20.56 12.39
CA TRP A 473 -28.86 21.21 12.81
C TRP A 473 -28.98 21.86 14.19
N THR A 474 -30.14 22.42 14.51
CA THR A 474 -30.41 23.01 15.83
C THR A 474 -30.39 21.95 16.94
N THR A 475 -30.90 20.75 16.65
CA THR A 475 -30.86 19.60 17.56
C THR A 475 -29.44 19.06 17.78
N ILE A 476 -28.62 18.96 16.73
CA ILE A 476 -27.23 18.45 16.84
C ILE A 476 -26.34 19.40 17.67
N LEU A 477 -26.60 20.71 17.60
CA LEU A 477 -25.83 21.75 18.28
C LEU A 477 -26.43 22.19 19.62
N ALA A 478 -27.56 21.61 20.03
CA ALA A 478 -28.19 21.91 21.30
C ALA A 478 -27.25 21.58 22.49
N PRO A 479 -27.16 22.44 23.51
CA PRO A 479 -26.43 22.14 24.73
C PRO A 479 -26.93 20.83 25.34
N LEU A 480 -26.00 19.90 25.64
CA LEU A 480 -26.35 18.64 26.29
C LEU A 480 -26.94 18.90 27.68
N GLU A 481 -28.18 18.48 27.90
CA GLU A 481 -28.77 18.51 29.24
C GLU A 481 -28.00 17.54 30.16
N PRO A 482 -27.54 17.99 31.34
CA PRO A 482 -26.77 17.14 32.24
C PRO A 482 -27.65 16.02 32.81
N PRO A 483 -27.21 14.75 32.74
CA PRO A 483 -27.96 13.64 33.32
C PRO A 483 -27.99 13.76 34.85
N ARG A 484 -29.06 13.25 35.46
CA ARG A 484 -29.21 13.19 36.92
C ARG A 484 -28.46 11.99 37.48
N CYS A 485 -27.83 12.15 38.64
CA CYS A 485 -27.14 11.06 39.31
C CYS A 485 -28.14 10.09 39.98
N SER A 486 -27.81 8.79 39.98
CA SER A 486 -28.71 7.72 40.45
C SER A 486 -29.04 7.77 41.96
N VAL A 487 -28.18 8.41 42.76
CA VAL A 487 -28.30 8.41 44.23
C VAL A 487 -28.98 9.69 44.76
N HIS A 488 -28.72 10.85 44.16
CA HIS A 488 -29.22 12.13 44.67
C HIS A 488 -30.22 12.83 43.74
N ASP A 489 -30.44 12.30 42.54
CA ASP A 489 -31.28 12.89 41.49
C ASP A 489 -30.94 14.35 41.10
N GLU A 490 -29.71 14.77 41.42
CA GLU A 490 -29.18 16.10 41.11
C GLU A 490 -28.47 16.11 39.75
N PRO A 491 -28.49 17.25 39.01
CA PRO A 491 -27.81 17.37 37.72
C PRO A 491 -26.30 17.20 37.89
N ALA A 492 -25.73 16.30 37.08
CA ALA A 492 -24.32 15.99 37.11
C ALA A 492 -23.47 17.12 36.54
N LYS A 493 -22.25 17.26 37.07
CA LYS A 493 -21.26 18.22 36.62
C LYS A 493 -20.41 17.63 35.49
N VAL A 494 -20.24 18.40 34.41
CA VAL A 494 -19.35 18.04 33.30
C VAL A 494 -17.88 18.29 33.68
N MET A 495 -17.01 17.36 33.30
CA MET A 495 -15.57 17.39 33.52
C MET A 495 -14.84 16.95 32.24
N THR A 496 -13.65 17.48 32.02
CA THR A 496 -12.80 17.12 30.86
C THR A 496 -11.57 16.35 31.34
N VAL A 497 -11.22 15.27 30.64
CA VAL A 497 -10.01 14.50 30.94
C VAL A 497 -8.78 15.28 30.49
N ASN A 498 -8.05 15.85 31.45
CA ASN A 498 -6.79 16.56 31.18
C ASN A 498 -5.56 15.63 31.20
N LYS A 499 -5.70 14.39 31.70
CA LYS A 499 -4.60 13.42 31.80
C LYS A 499 -4.20 12.92 30.41
N PRO A 500 -2.89 12.83 30.09
CA PRO A 500 -2.43 12.24 28.83
C PRO A 500 -2.85 10.78 28.71
N GLY A 501 -3.33 10.40 27.52
CA GLY A 501 -3.81 9.07 27.21
C GLY A 501 -4.95 9.09 26.18
N PRO A 502 -5.51 7.91 25.82
CA PRO A 502 -6.53 7.76 24.77
C PRO A 502 -7.83 8.54 25.00
N ASN A 503 -8.05 9.04 26.21
CA ASN A 503 -9.25 9.77 26.60
C ASN A 503 -9.01 11.26 26.85
N ARG A 504 -7.79 11.79 26.61
CA ARG A 504 -7.49 13.22 26.78
C ARG A 504 -8.44 14.06 25.93
N GLY A 505 -9.02 15.10 26.53
CA GLY A 505 -9.98 15.99 25.88
C GLY A 505 -11.43 15.48 25.83
N LYS A 506 -11.69 14.21 26.17
CA LYS A 506 -13.06 13.71 26.28
C LYS A 506 -13.75 14.29 27.51
N THR A 507 -15.05 14.56 27.39
CA THR A 507 -15.91 15.06 28.47
C THR A 507 -16.77 13.96 29.07
N PHE A 508 -16.99 14.04 30.39
CA PHE A 508 -17.78 13.09 31.15
C PHE A 508 -18.54 13.79 32.26
N PHE A 509 -19.62 13.19 32.74
CA PHE A 509 -20.46 13.69 33.81
C PHE A 509 -20.17 12.94 35.11
N VAL A 510 -20.08 13.67 36.21
CA VAL A 510 -19.94 13.12 37.58
C VAL A 510 -20.89 13.81 38.55
N CYS A 511 -21.21 13.16 39.66
CA CYS A 511 -22.01 13.77 40.72
C CYS A 511 -21.41 15.14 41.15
N SER A 512 -22.30 16.13 41.31
CA SER A 512 -21.98 17.53 41.62
C SER A 512 -21.69 17.79 43.10
N ARG A 513 -22.03 16.85 44.00
CA ARG A 513 -21.77 16.95 45.44
C ARG A 513 -20.28 16.96 45.79
N PRO A 514 -19.91 17.60 46.92
CA PRO A 514 -18.54 17.60 47.39
C PRO A 514 -18.07 16.20 47.78
N VAL A 515 -16.76 16.05 47.71
CA VAL A 515 -16.08 14.82 48.11
C VAL A 515 -16.17 14.66 49.63
N GLY A 516 -16.63 13.51 50.10
CA GLY A 516 -16.80 13.24 51.53
C GLY A 516 -15.51 12.82 52.25
N PRO A 517 -15.52 12.82 53.60
CA PRO A 517 -14.40 12.36 54.41
C PRO A 517 -13.98 10.94 54.00
N GLY A 518 -12.69 10.72 53.76
CA GLY A 518 -12.11 9.40 53.40
C GLY A 518 -11.85 9.15 51.90
N TYR A 519 -12.21 10.08 51.00
CA TYR A 519 -11.95 9.93 49.56
C TYR A 519 -10.46 9.91 49.20
N ASP A 520 -9.60 10.46 50.07
CA ASP A 520 -8.14 10.53 49.88
C ASP A 520 -7.46 9.15 50.00
N ARG A 521 -8.15 8.13 50.52
CA ARG A 521 -7.56 6.80 50.81
C ARG A 521 -7.63 5.81 49.64
N GLY A 522 -8.18 6.24 48.49
CA GLY A 522 -8.15 5.46 47.25
C GLY A 522 -9.18 4.31 47.18
N ARG A 523 -9.26 3.67 46.01
CA ARG A 523 -10.32 2.71 45.63
C ARG A 523 -10.24 1.35 46.37
N ALA A 524 -9.19 1.11 47.14
CA ALA A 524 -8.91 -0.19 47.77
C ALA A 524 -9.62 -0.40 49.12
N GLU A 525 -10.02 0.67 49.81
CA GLU A 525 -10.59 0.60 51.17
C GLU A 525 -12.12 0.84 51.24
N ARG A 526 -12.81 1.04 50.11
CA ARG A 526 -14.25 1.37 50.10
C ARG A 526 -15.07 0.35 49.31
N LEU A 527 -15.97 -0.37 49.99
CA LEU A 527 -17.01 -1.17 49.35
C LEU A 527 -18.03 -0.25 48.66
N ARG A 528 -18.48 -0.66 47.47
CA ARG A 528 -19.29 0.16 46.55
C ARG A 528 -20.64 0.59 47.13
N GLU A 529 -21.13 -0.12 48.15
CA GLU A 529 -22.45 0.05 48.73
C GLU A 529 -22.49 1.08 49.89
N GLU A 530 -21.34 1.52 50.42
CA GLU A 530 -21.27 2.46 51.56
C GLU A 530 -21.01 3.91 51.10
N VAL A 531 -21.99 4.49 50.40
CA VAL A 531 -22.00 5.93 50.12
C VAL A 531 -22.97 6.64 51.05
N ASP A 532 -22.42 7.34 52.05
CA ASP A 532 -23.18 8.33 52.83
C ASP A 532 -23.87 9.30 51.85
N PRO A 533 -25.21 9.37 51.82
CA PRO A 533 -25.99 10.18 50.88
C PRO A 533 -25.69 11.69 50.96
N ARG A 534 -24.94 12.14 51.97
CA ARG A 534 -24.51 13.54 52.11
C ARG A 534 -23.37 13.90 51.14
N TRP A 535 -22.69 12.93 50.54
CA TRP A 535 -21.45 13.15 49.78
C TRP A 535 -21.49 12.58 48.36
N LYS A 536 -20.49 12.95 47.54
CA LYS A 536 -20.39 12.52 46.12
C LYS A 536 -20.52 10.99 45.94
N CYS A 537 -21.47 10.58 45.09
CA CYS A 537 -21.67 9.17 44.70
C CYS A 537 -20.75 8.74 43.54
N ASP A 538 -20.80 7.46 43.18
CA ASP A 538 -20.00 6.85 42.10
C ASP A 538 -20.55 7.10 40.68
N PHE A 539 -21.55 7.98 40.54
CA PHE A 539 -22.15 8.31 39.25
C PHE A 539 -21.11 8.82 38.25
N PHE A 540 -21.04 8.13 37.11
CA PHE A 540 -20.16 8.43 36.00
C PHE A 540 -20.83 8.06 34.67
N ARG A 541 -20.83 8.99 33.71
CA ARG A 541 -21.25 8.74 32.31
C ARG A 541 -20.41 9.52 31.33
N TRP A 542 -20.09 8.94 30.17
CA TRP A 542 -19.47 9.72 29.09
C TRP A 542 -20.49 10.65 28.43
N ALA A 543 -20.06 11.86 28.05
CA ALA A 543 -20.95 12.79 27.35
C ALA A 543 -21.44 12.24 26.00
N ALA A 544 -20.64 11.39 25.35
CA ALA A 544 -21.02 10.69 24.11
C ALA A 544 -22.20 9.73 24.34
N ASP A 545 -22.22 9.00 25.46
CA ASP A 545 -23.30 8.06 25.79
C ASP A 545 -24.61 8.80 26.10
N VAL A 546 -24.52 9.95 26.77
CA VAL A 546 -25.67 10.83 27.04
C VAL A 546 -26.25 11.36 25.72
N ARG A 547 -25.38 11.83 24.81
CA ARG A 547 -25.80 12.33 23.49
C ARG A 547 -26.46 11.23 22.65
N ALA A 548 -25.90 10.02 22.63
CA ALA A 548 -26.48 8.89 21.91
C ALA A 548 -27.87 8.51 22.45
N GLU A 549 -28.09 8.63 23.76
CA GLU A 549 -29.41 8.40 24.37
C GLU A 549 -30.43 9.49 24.01
N MET A 550 -30.03 10.77 23.98
CA MET A 550 -30.90 11.86 23.56
C MET A 550 -31.37 11.69 22.11
N VAL A 551 -30.44 11.34 21.20
CA VAL A 551 -30.76 11.10 19.79
C VAL A 551 -31.70 9.89 19.60
N ARG A 552 -31.59 8.85 20.45
CA ARG A 552 -32.55 7.73 20.45
C ARG A 552 -33.93 8.16 20.93
N LYS A 553 -34.01 8.90 22.04
CA LYS A 553 -35.28 9.42 22.60
C LYS A 553 -36.02 10.37 21.67
N GLU A 554 -35.32 11.09 20.79
CA GLU A 554 -35.95 11.92 19.76
C GLU A 554 -36.41 11.13 18.53
N LYS A 555 -35.81 9.97 18.22
CA LYS A 555 -36.31 9.09 17.15
C LYS A 555 -37.58 8.35 17.54
N ASP A 556 -37.77 8.14 18.84
CA ASP A 556 -38.92 7.43 19.42
C ASP A 556 -40.10 8.37 19.75
N LYS A 557 -39.95 9.70 19.55
CA LYS A 557 -40.99 10.73 19.69
C LYS A 557 -41.44 11.22 18.33
#